data_AF-A0A9Q0ZG90-F1
#
_entry.id   AF-A0A9Q0ZG90-F1
#
_cell.length_a   1.000
_cell.length_b   1.000
_cell.length_c   1.000
_cell.angle_alpha   90.00
_cell.angle_beta   90.00
_cell.angle_gamma   90.00
#
_symmetry.space_group_name_H-M   'P 1'
#
loop_
_entity.id
_entity.type
_entity.pdbx_description
1 polymer ?
#
loop_
_entity_poly.entity_id
_entity_poly.type
_entity_poly.pdbx_seq_one_letter_code
_entity_poly.pdbx_strand_id
1 'polypeptide(L)'
;MNESREAYSYSLTDKLPSASLIHSHSSSHLYRPLSVTVQTNLFNNGNPQLTLTSFSLRNSLTPLQFFPLSSPPNPVFYLSVSLPNPSPYPPLLLTIPSQSGEDLPRTLRYWRPLVARLFRFIDWLHDAGCSVWQVLPLVPPGRKANEEGSPYSGQDANCGNTLLISLEELVKDGLLTEDELPRPTDADRVDFSVVAELKDPLIAKAAERLILSDGELKSQLEDFQRNPDISSWLQDAAYFAAIDNSSNTLNWYDWPEPLKNRHLAALEKVYQSKKDFIDIFIAQQFLFQRQWQKVRNYAREKGISIMGDMPIYVGYHSADVWANKKHFLLNRNGFPLLVSGVPPDAFSETGQLWDSPLYDWKAMEKDGYSWWIRRIRQAQELWDLENPLFDAISRAVGKINIIAEDLGVITEDVVQLRKAIGAPGMAVLQFGFGSDACNPHLPHNHEPNQVVYTGTHDNDTIRGWWDVLKEEEKSNVLKYLSINEENEIQWELIKAAISSVARTAVIPMQDILGLGNSSRMNIPATQFGNWSWRLPSSLSFDHLEDEATRLKDLLSTYGRL
;
A
#
# COMPACT_ATOMS: atom_id res chain seq x y z
N MET A 1 56.61 -11.83 -4.64
CA MET A 1 56.21 -11.80 -6.07
C MET A 1 54.81 -11.19 -6.07
N ASN A 2 54.62 -9.87 -6.16
CA ASN A 2 55.36 -8.82 -6.88
C ASN A 2 55.11 -8.84 -8.39
N GLU A 3 54.00 -8.23 -8.81
CA GLU A 3 53.72 -7.56 -10.10
C GLU A 3 52.21 -7.19 -10.14
N SER A 4 51.76 -6.10 -10.75
CA SER A 4 52.33 -4.75 -10.83
C SER A 4 51.16 -3.74 -10.97
N ARG A 5 51.37 -2.46 -10.65
CA ARG A 5 50.34 -1.41 -10.84
C ARG A 5 50.61 -0.64 -12.13
N GLU A 6 49.64 -0.60 -13.04
CA GLU A 6 49.54 0.47 -14.03
C GLU A 6 48.44 1.45 -13.63
N ALA A 7 48.70 2.75 -13.81
CA ALA A 7 47.75 3.82 -13.55
C ALA A 7 47.61 4.67 -14.82
N TYR A 8 46.42 4.69 -15.40
CA TYR A 8 46.14 5.49 -16.60
C TYR A 8 45.57 6.85 -16.20
N SER A 9 46.44 7.86 -16.26
CA SER A 9 46.04 9.26 -16.17
C SER A 9 45.61 9.77 -17.55
N TYR A 10 44.51 10.51 -17.61
CA TYR A 10 44.10 11.24 -18.82
C TYR A 10 43.80 12.69 -18.46
N SER A 11 44.54 13.61 -19.08
CA SER A 11 44.34 15.05 -18.99
C SER A 11 43.30 15.51 -20.01
N LEU A 12 42.47 16.48 -19.66
CA LEU A 12 41.69 17.23 -20.65
C LEU A 12 42.61 18.15 -21.47
N THR A 13 42.33 18.30 -22.76
CA THR A 13 42.61 19.54 -23.53
C THR A 13 41.81 19.56 -24.83
N ASP A 14 41.09 20.67 -25.04
CA ASP A 14 40.68 21.29 -26.30
C ASP A 14 40.25 20.44 -27.52
N LYS A 15 38.94 20.50 -27.83
CA LYS A 15 38.40 21.35 -28.92
C LYS A 15 36.88 21.22 -29.09
N LEU A 16 36.16 22.33 -28.93
CA LEU A 16 34.79 22.51 -29.43
C LEU A 16 34.80 23.58 -30.54
N PRO A 17 34.31 23.29 -31.76
CA PRO A 17 34.15 24.30 -32.79
C PRO A 17 32.91 25.17 -32.52
N SER A 18 33.03 26.47 -32.77
CA SER A 18 31.93 27.44 -32.67
C SER A 18 30.93 27.28 -33.82
N ALA A 19 29.63 27.34 -33.50
CA ALA A 19 28.54 27.52 -34.47
C ALA A 19 27.66 28.71 -34.04
N SER A 20 27.17 29.48 -35.03
CA SER A 20 26.56 30.81 -34.82
C SER A 20 25.08 30.75 -34.44
N LEU A 21 24.63 31.69 -33.61
CA LEU A 21 23.21 31.97 -33.42
C LEU A 21 22.58 32.48 -34.73
N ILE A 22 21.33 32.06 -34.98
CA ILE A 22 20.40 32.77 -35.85
C ILE A 22 19.20 33.16 -34.99
N HIS A 23 18.90 34.46 -34.92
CA HIS A 23 17.71 34.94 -34.22
C HIS A 23 16.44 34.66 -35.03
N SER A 24 15.40 34.22 -34.34
CA SER A 24 14.02 34.59 -34.64
C SER A 24 13.36 35.10 -33.36
N HIS A 25 12.36 35.98 -33.48
CA HIS A 25 11.67 36.60 -32.35
C HIS A 25 10.22 36.13 -32.27
N SER A 26 9.73 35.83 -31.06
CA SER A 26 8.37 36.17 -30.64
C SER A 26 8.17 35.96 -29.13
N SER A 27 7.32 36.80 -28.52
CA SER A 27 6.56 36.54 -27.28
C SER A 27 7.37 36.34 -25.99
N SER A 28 7.64 37.45 -25.28
CA SER A 28 8.24 37.47 -23.95
C SER A 28 7.22 37.36 -22.81
N HIS A 29 7.42 36.43 -21.88
CA HIS A 29 6.98 36.56 -20.49
C HIS A 29 8.17 36.38 -19.53
N LEU A 30 8.14 37.09 -18.41
CA LEU A 30 9.30 37.36 -17.56
C LEU A 30 9.65 36.18 -16.64
N TYR A 31 10.66 35.41 -17.00
CA TYR A 31 11.44 34.59 -16.05
C TYR A 31 12.82 35.22 -15.83
N ARG A 32 13.11 35.60 -14.59
CA ARG A 32 14.48 35.88 -14.13
C ARG A 32 15.02 34.63 -13.42
N PRO A 33 16.16 34.04 -13.85
CA PRO A 33 16.79 32.96 -13.09
C PRO A 33 17.38 33.51 -11.78
N LEU A 34 17.07 32.85 -10.67
CA LEU A 34 17.70 33.13 -9.37
C LEU A 34 19.18 32.77 -9.44
N SER A 35 20.02 33.79 -9.54
CA SER A 35 21.46 33.66 -9.76
C SER A 35 22.20 33.53 -8.43
N VAL A 36 22.32 32.31 -7.90
CA VAL A 36 23.07 32.04 -6.66
C VAL A 36 24.57 32.10 -6.95
N THR A 37 25.18 33.26 -6.73
CA THR A 37 26.62 33.47 -6.90
C THR A 37 27.35 33.07 -5.61
N VAL A 38 27.85 31.84 -5.55
CA VAL A 38 28.70 31.39 -4.44
C VAL A 38 30.12 31.95 -4.62
N GLN A 39 30.51 32.93 -3.80
CA GLN A 39 31.90 33.38 -3.71
C GLN A 39 32.67 32.53 -2.69
N THR A 40 33.53 31.64 -3.18
CA THR A 40 34.51 30.90 -2.35
C THR A 40 35.77 31.73 -2.11
N ASN A 41 35.79 32.49 -1.01
CA ASN A 41 37.01 33.15 -0.56
C ASN A 41 38.00 32.13 0.03
N LEU A 42 39.09 31.87 -0.69
CA LEU A 42 40.20 31.04 -0.20
C LEU A 42 40.98 31.78 0.89
N PHE A 43 40.90 31.31 2.13
CA PHE A 43 41.80 31.69 3.21
C PHE A 43 42.47 30.45 3.81
N ASN A 44 43.76 30.55 4.10
CA ASN A 44 44.55 29.46 4.69
C ASN A 44 44.23 29.26 6.18
N ASN A 45 44.32 28.00 6.61
CA ASN A 45 44.42 27.54 8.00
C ASN A 45 43.20 27.78 8.93
N GLY A 46 42.37 26.73 9.07
CA GLY A 46 41.69 26.42 10.34
C GLY A 46 40.20 26.76 10.43
N ASN A 47 39.38 25.71 10.59
CA ASN A 47 37.98 25.69 11.05
C ASN A 47 36.97 26.68 10.38
N PRO A 48 36.08 26.21 9.49
CA PRO A 48 34.96 27.00 9.03
C PRO A 48 33.89 27.16 10.13
N GLN A 49 33.61 28.39 10.55
CA GLN A 49 32.36 28.73 11.23
C GLN A 49 31.33 29.22 10.21
N LEU A 50 30.10 28.71 10.28
CA LEU A 50 28.98 29.21 9.48
C LEU A 50 28.28 30.34 10.22
N THR A 51 28.47 31.58 9.76
CA THR A 51 27.76 32.76 10.29
C THR A 51 26.61 33.15 9.35
N LEU A 52 25.38 32.80 9.72
CA LEU A 52 24.18 33.24 9.01
C LEU A 52 23.92 34.74 9.25
N THR A 53 24.12 35.56 8.22
CA THR A 53 23.67 36.97 8.22
C THR A 53 22.27 37.07 7.62
N SER A 54 21.33 37.64 8.37
CA SER A 54 19.95 37.83 7.95
C SER A 54 19.79 38.94 6.91
N PHE A 55 18.81 38.78 6.01
CA PHE A 55 18.41 39.83 5.07
C PHE A 55 16.92 40.13 5.17
N SER A 56 16.59 41.43 5.21
CA SER A 56 15.22 41.94 5.28
C SER A 56 14.69 42.23 3.89
N LEU A 57 13.55 41.62 3.53
CA LEU A 57 12.77 42.02 2.36
C LEU A 57 11.83 43.17 2.75
N ARG A 58 11.96 44.32 2.09
CA ARG A 58 10.98 45.42 2.17
C ARG A 58 9.87 45.21 1.14
N ASN A 59 8.63 45.23 1.62
CA ASN A 59 7.45 45.22 0.76
C ASN A 59 7.30 46.51 -0.04
N SER A 60 6.83 46.38 -1.28
CA SER A 60 6.09 47.44 -1.97
C SER A 60 5.19 46.88 -3.07
N LEU A 61 3.89 46.76 -2.80
CA LEU A 61 2.78 46.98 -3.75
C LEU A 61 1.43 46.98 -2.99
N THR A 62 0.38 47.46 -3.65
CA THR A 62 -0.87 47.97 -3.04
C THR A 62 -1.90 46.90 -2.63
N PRO A 63 -2.81 47.21 -1.68
CA PRO A 63 -3.65 46.21 -1.02
C PRO A 63 -4.80 45.70 -1.88
N LEU A 64 -4.96 44.37 -1.92
CA LEU A 64 -6.23 43.72 -2.20
C LEU A 64 -7.09 43.72 -0.92
N GLN A 65 -8.40 43.87 -1.08
CA GLN A 65 -9.33 43.84 0.04
C GLN A 65 -9.47 42.40 0.57
N PHE A 66 -9.06 42.18 1.82
CA PHE A 66 -9.39 40.95 2.54
C PHE A 66 -10.89 40.95 2.88
N PHE A 67 -11.65 40.08 2.21
CA PHE A 67 -12.89 39.58 2.79
C PHE A 67 -12.54 38.72 4.02
N PRO A 68 -13.33 38.75 5.11
CA PRO A 68 -13.15 37.84 6.21
C PRO A 68 -13.37 36.41 5.70
N LEU A 69 -12.32 35.58 5.71
CA LEU A 69 -12.52 34.14 5.66
C LEU A 69 -13.32 33.75 6.90
N SER A 70 -14.47 33.11 6.67
CA SER A 70 -15.22 32.44 7.73
C SER A 70 -14.32 31.47 8.49
N SER A 71 -14.65 31.23 9.76
CA SER A 71 -13.90 30.35 10.68
C SER A 71 -13.42 29.06 9.99
N PRO A 72 -12.22 28.55 10.33
CA PRO A 72 -11.81 27.24 9.86
C PRO A 72 -12.89 26.21 10.23
N PRO A 73 -13.20 25.25 9.34
CA PRO A 73 -14.09 24.16 9.70
C PRO A 73 -13.52 23.43 10.91
N ASN A 74 -14.38 22.92 11.79
CA ASN A 74 -13.96 22.06 12.88
C ASN A 74 -13.13 20.89 12.30
N PRO A 75 -12.03 20.48 12.96
CA PRO A 75 -11.26 19.32 12.51
C PRO A 75 -12.18 18.10 12.47
N VAL A 76 -12.35 17.52 11.28
CA VAL A 76 -13.07 16.27 11.10
C VAL A 76 -12.12 15.14 11.49
N PHE A 77 -12.48 14.40 12.54
CA PHE A 77 -11.73 13.26 13.00
C PHE A 77 -12.30 11.96 12.42
N TYR A 78 -11.42 11.00 12.18
CA TYR A 78 -11.74 9.69 11.61
C TYR A 78 -11.23 8.57 12.51
N LEU A 79 -11.92 7.42 12.50
CA LEU A 79 -11.39 6.15 12.99
C LEU A 79 -11.32 5.14 11.84
N SER A 80 -10.15 4.53 11.68
CA SER A 80 -9.94 3.35 10.86
C SER A 80 -9.87 2.09 11.73
N VAL A 81 -10.42 0.99 11.22
CA VAL A 81 -10.01 -0.34 11.64
C VAL A 81 -9.13 -0.93 10.55
N SER A 82 -7.96 -1.40 10.94
CA SER A 82 -7.07 -2.15 10.06
C SER A 82 -7.43 -3.64 10.15
N LEU A 83 -8.01 -4.17 9.07
CA LEU A 83 -8.00 -5.61 8.81
C LEU A 83 -6.90 -5.90 7.77
N PRO A 84 -6.18 -7.03 7.87
CA PRO A 84 -5.47 -7.55 6.70
C PRO A 84 -6.44 -7.74 5.52
N ASN A 85 -5.88 -7.86 4.32
CA ASN A 85 -6.66 -8.14 3.12
C ASN A 85 -7.66 -9.28 3.32
N PRO A 86 -8.88 -9.17 2.76
CA PRO A 86 -9.93 -10.17 2.93
C PRO A 86 -9.39 -11.59 2.72
N SER A 87 -9.37 -12.40 3.78
CA SER A 87 -8.82 -13.76 3.69
C SER A 87 -9.51 -14.53 2.56
N PRO A 88 -8.76 -15.11 1.60
CA PRO A 88 -9.34 -15.66 0.35
C PRO A 88 -10.24 -16.88 0.56
N TYR A 89 -10.16 -17.49 1.75
CA TYR A 89 -11.08 -18.51 2.26
C TYR A 89 -12.35 -17.87 2.87
N PRO A 90 -13.56 -18.36 2.57
CA PRO A 90 -14.67 -18.30 3.53
C PRO A 90 -14.40 -19.31 4.68
N PRO A 91 -14.45 -18.91 5.96
CA PRO A 91 -14.45 -19.85 7.08
C PRO A 91 -15.89 -20.25 7.43
N LEU A 92 -16.04 -21.51 7.81
CA LEU A 92 -17.18 -22.08 8.51
C LEU A 92 -16.61 -22.99 9.63
N LEU A 93 -17.39 -23.51 10.58
CA LEU A 93 -18.85 -23.54 10.72
C LEU A 93 -19.38 -22.62 11.83
N LEU A 94 -20.68 -22.33 11.78
CA LEU A 94 -21.43 -21.75 12.89
C LEU A 94 -22.67 -22.61 13.21
N THR A 95 -22.66 -23.27 14.37
CA THR A 95 -23.80 -24.02 14.92
C THR A 95 -24.63 -23.14 15.86
N ILE A 96 -25.83 -22.74 15.43
CA ILE A 96 -26.78 -21.98 16.26
C ILE A 96 -27.93 -22.91 16.69
N PRO A 97 -28.16 -23.12 18.00
CA PRO A 97 -29.33 -23.80 18.51
C PRO A 97 -30.47 -22.82 18.86
N SER A 98 -31.45 -22.67 17.96
CA SER A 98 -32.76 -22.08 18.30
C SER A 98 -33.85 -22.58 17.33
N GLN A 99 -35.11 -22.50 17.77
CA GLN A 99 -36.26 -23.12 17.11
C GLN A 99 -36.97 -22.17 16.12
N SER A 100 -37.84 -22.76 15.28
CA SER A 100 -38.92 -22.15 14.49
C SER A 100 -38.55 -21.08 13.45
N GLY A 101 -38.88 -21.35 12.19
CA GLY A 101 -38.60 -20.49 11.02
C GLY A 101 -38.20 -21.34 9.82
N GLU A 102 -39.17 -21.66 8.96
CA GLU A 102 -39.04 -22.68 7.90
C GLU A 102 -38.47 -22.15 6.56
N ASP A 103 -38.16 -23.09 5.66
CA ASP A 103 -37.91 -22.92 4.23
C ASP A 103 -36.76 -21.98 3.78
N LEU A 104 -35.54 -22.38 4.15
CA LEU A 104 -34.37 -22.24 3.27
C LEU A 104 -33.65 -23.60 3.16
N PRO A 105 -33.23 -24.06 1.95
CA PRO A 105 -32.54 -25.34 1.79
C PRO A 105 -31.32 -25.49 2.71
N ARG A 106 -31.22 -26.64 3.39
CA ARG A 106 -30.23 -26.84 4.48
C ARG A 106 -28.77 -26.79 4.03
N THR A 107 -28.49 -26.88 2.73
CA THR A 107 -27.16 -26.70 2.13
C THR A 107 -26.68 -25.25 2.17
N LEU A 108 -27.57 -24.28 1.97
CA LEU A 108 -27.21 -22.85 1.83
C LEU A 108 -26.83 -22.17 3.15
N ARG A 109 -27.17 -22.75 4.31
CA ARG A 109 -26.74 -22.20 5.61
C ARG A 109 -25.25 -22.41 5.89
N TYR A 110 -24.57 -23.26 5.14
CA TYR A 110 -23.15 -23.60 5.32
C TYR A 110 -22.21 -22.85 4.37
N TRP A 111 -22.61 -21.68 3.87
CA TRP A 111 -21.79 -20.79 3.06
C TRP A 111 -22.07 -19.32 3.37
N ARG A 112 -21.05 -18.56 3.83
CA ARG A 112 -21.08 -17.08 3.85
C ARG A 112 -20.00 -16.55 2.91
N PRO A 113 -20.36 -16.05 1.72
CA PRO A 113 -19.42 -15.57 0.70
C PRO A 113 -18.45 -14.50 1.17
N LEU A 114 -17.28 -14.39 0.53
CA LEU A 114 -16.26 -13.40 0.88
C LEU A 114 -16.79 -11.96 0.76
N VAL A 115 -17.49 -11.63 -0.32
CA VAL A 115 -18.14 -10.31 -0.48
C VAL A 115 -19.24 -10.08 0.56
N ALA A 116 -20.03 -11.11 0.90
CA ALA A 116 -21.06 -10.99 1.94
C ALA A 116 -20.46 -10.81 3.34
N ARG A 117 -19.29 -11.41 3.60
CA ARG A 117 -18.50 -11.21 4.84
C ARG A 117 -17.92 -9.80 4.91
N LEU A 118 -17.45 -9.26 3.78
CA LEU A 118 -16.97 -7.88 3.69
C LEU A 118 -18.10 -6.86 3.89
N PHE A 119 -19.29 -7.09 3.33
CA PHE A 119 -20.46 -6.26 3.62
C PHE A 119 -20.80 -6.27 5.12
N ARG A 120 -20.77 -7.43 5.78
CA ARG A 120 -20.98 -7.54 7.23
C ARG A 120 -19.90 -6.87 8.08
N PHE A 121 -18.66 -6.82 7.60
CA PHE A 121 -17.60 -6.03 8.24
C PHE A 121 -17.86 -4.53 8.09
N ILE A 122 -18.23 -4.06 6.89
CA ILE A 122 -18.58 -2.67 6.61
C ILE A 122 -19.82 -2.23 7.42
N ASP A 123 -20.82 -3.10 7.58
CA ASP A 123 -21.96 -2.89 8.46
C ASP A 123 -21.50 -2.69 9.91
N TRP A 124 -20.67 -3.60 10.43
CA TRP A 124 -20.11 -3.51 11.78
C TRP A 124 -19.25 -2.26 12.01
N LEU A 125 -18.47 -1.82 11.00
CA LEU A 125 -17.73 -0.56 11.06
C LEU A 125 -18.66 0.64 11.20
N HIS A 126 -19.66 0.74 10.33
CA HIS A 126 -20.67 1.80 10.38
C HIS A 126 -21.41 1.80 11.73
N ASP A 127 -21.80 0.63 12.21
CA ASP A 127 -22.56 0.49 13.45
C ASP A 127 -21.69 0.78 14.69
N ALA A 128 -20.38 0.50 14.66
CA ALA A 128 -19.41 0.96 15.65
C ALA A 128 -19.07 2.46 15.56
N GLY A 129 -19.45 3.14 14.47
CA GLY A 129 -19.12 4.56 14.23
C GLY A 129 -17.75 4.80 13.58
N CYS A 130 -17.10 3.77 13.07
CA CYS A 130 -15.89 3.90 12.26
C CYS A 130 -16.21 4.60 10.92
N SER A 131 -15.22 5.26 10.33
CA SER A 131 -15.37 6.00 9.06
C SER A 131 -14.27 5.69 8.03
N VAL A 132 -13.30 4.84 8.39
CA VAL A 132 -12.23 4.37 7.51
C VAL A 132 -12.04 2.86 7.68
N TRP A 133 -11.60 2.18 6.63
CA TRP A 133 -11.07 0.82 6.66
C TRP A 133 -9.67 0.83 6.04
N GLN A 134 -8.64 0.39 6.77
CA GLN A 134 -7.32 0.17 6.19
C GLN A 134 -7.15 -1.27 5.70
N VAL A 135 -6.61 -1.42 4.49
CA VAL A 135 -6.12 -2.68 3.89
C VAL A 135 -4.62 -2.63 3.62
N LEU A 136 -4.02 -3.80 3.39
CA LEU A 136 -2.64 -3.96 2.92
C LEU A 136 -2.61 -3.86 1.37
N PRO A 137 -1.45 -3.95 0.70
CA PRO A 137 -1.40 -3.94 -0.76
C PRO A 137 -2.25 -5.07 -1.36
N LEU A 138 -3.15 -4.77 -2.29
CA LEU A 138 -4.10 -5.74 -2.86
C LEU A 138 -3.52 -6.57 -4.03
N VAL A 139 -2.21 -6.45 -4.28
CA VAL A 139 -1.46 -7.04 -5.39
C VAL A 139 -1.33 -8.57 -5.30
N PRO A 140 -1.10 -9.30 -6.41
CA PRO A 140 -0.80 -10.73 -6.37
C PRO A 140 0.44 -10.99 -5.51
N PRO A 141 0.31 -11.68 -4.36
CA PRO A 141 1.37 -11.76 -3.37
C PRO A 141 2.51 -12.68 -3.79
N GLY A 142 3.59 -12.68 -3.03
CA GLY A 142 4.70 -13.61 -3.20
C GLY A 142 4.22 -15.07 -3.22
N ARG A 143 4.64 -15.83 -4.24
CA ARG A 143 4.39 -17.28 -4.40
C ARG A 143 5.65 -18.15 -4.23
N LYS A 144 6.81 -17.56 -3.89
CA LYS A 144 8.02 -18.33 -3.52
C LYS A 144 7.98 -18.64 -2.03
N ALA A 145 8.48 -19.82 -1.63
CA ALA A 145 8.39 -20.33 -0.27
C ALA A 145 9.00 -19.43 0.83
N ASN A 146 9.89 -18.48 0.48
CA ASN A 146 10.51 -17.55 1.41
C ASN A 146 9.79 -16.18 1.54
N GLU A 147 8.68 -16.00 0.82
CA GLU A 147 7.89 -14.77 0.76
C GLU A 147 6.39 -15.08 0.53
N GLU A 148 5.96 -16.30 0.87
CA GLU A 148 4.63 -16.81 0.54
C GLU A 148 3.52 -15.99 1.21
N GLY A 149 2.55 -15.54 0.41
CA GLY A 149 1.44 -14.73 0.87
C GLY A 149 1.77 -13.26 1.14
N SER A 150 3.04 -12.85 1.04
CA SER A 150 3.50 -11.48 1.28
C SER A 150 2.87 -10.47 0.31
N PRO A 151 2.09 -9.49 0.79
CA PRO A 151 1.57 -8.38 -0.03
C PRO A 151 2.68 -7.46 -0.55
N TYR A 152 3.82 -7.41 0.14
CA TYR A 152 4.94 -6.54 -0.18
C TYR A 152 5.89 -7.16 -1.22
N SER A 153 5.87 -8.49 -1.38
CA SER A 153 6.47 -9.22 -2.51
C SER A 153 5.51 -9.33 -3.69
N GLY A 154 4.83 -8.23 -4.05
CA GLY A 154 3.89 -8.21 -5.16
C GLY A 154 4.54 -8.58 -6.49
N GLN A 155 3.94 -9.51 -7.23
CA GLN A 155 4.43 -9.94 -8.56
C GLN A 155 4.26 -8.85 -9.64
N ASP A 156 3.30 -7.95 -9.43
CA ASP A 156 2.94 -6.82 -10.28
C ASP A 156 2.33 -5.73 -9.39
N ALA A 157 2.63 -4.45 -9.62
CA ALA A 157 2.22 -3.37 -8.73
C ALA A 157 0.84 -2.77 -9.06
N ASN A 158 0.11 -3.28 -10.06
CA ASN A 158 -1.14 -2.71 -10.55
C ASN A 158 -2.29 -3.73 -10.62
N CYS A 159 -1.97 -5.00 -10.85
CA CYS A 159 -2.90 -6.13 -10.76
C CYS A 159 -3.52 -6.27 -9.37
N GLY A 160 -4.70 -6.87 -9.29
CA GLY A 160 -5.29 -7.39 -8.07
C GLY A 160 -4.99 -8.87 -7.85
N ASN A 161 -4.91 -9.27 -6.59
CA ASN A 161 -4.79 -10.66 -6.17
C ASN A 161 -6.06 -11.46 -6.51
N THR A 162 -5.98 -12.31 -7.53
CA THR A 162 -7.08 -13.16 -7.99
C THR A 162 -7.65 -14.07 -6.90
N LEU A 163 -6.85 -14.46 -5.91
CA LEU A 163 -7.32 -15.29 -4.79
C LEU A 163 -8.40 -14.58 -3.96
N LEU A 164 -8.50 -13.25 -4.02
CA LEU A 164 -9.55 -12.44 -3.37
C LEU A 164 -10.91 -12.51 -4.08
N ILE A 165 -11.01 -13.16 -5.25
CA ILE A 165 -12.28 -13.34 -5.97
C ILE A 165 -13.17 -14.33 -5.21
N SER A 166 -14.40 -13.92 -4.88
CA SER A 166 -15.45 -14.75 -4.27
C SER A 166 -16.04 -15.67 -5.34
N LEU A 167 -15.92 -16.99 -5.15
CA LEU A 167 -16.42 -17.99 -6.10
C LEU A 167 -17.96 -17.98 -6.16
N GLU A 168 -18.61 -17.63 -5.06
CA GLU A 168 -20.05 -17.57 -4.89
C GLU A 168 -20.66 -16.34 -5.60
N GLU A 169 -19.88 -15.27 -5.77
CA GLU A 169 -20.27 -14.16 -6.65
C GLU A 169 -20.11 -14.55 -8.13
N LEU A 170 -19.13 -15.40 -8.47
CA LEU A 170 -19.04 -15.99 -9.83
C LEU A 170 -20.23 -16.93 -10.12
N VAL A 171 -20.78 -17.61 -9.11
CA VAL A 171 -22.05 -18.36 -9.25
C VAL A 171 -23.23 -17.41 -9.51
N LYS A 172 -23.31 -16.27 -8.80
CA LYS A 172 -24.36 -15.26 -9.04
C LYS A 172 -24.25 -14.58 -10.41
N ASP A 173 -23.04 -14.36 -10.90
CA ASP A 173 -22.76 -13.87 -12.25
C ASP A 173 -22.92 -14.96 -13.34
N GLY A 174 -23.29 -16.20 -12.97
CA GLY A 174 -23.54 -17.32 -13.89
C GLY A 174 -22.30 -17.98 -14.48
N LEU A 175 -21.11 -17.65 -13.97
CA LEU A 175 -19.81 -18.13 -14.45
C LEU A 175 -19.36 -19.44 -13.75
N LEU A 176 -19.95 -19.79 -12.61
CA LEU A 176 -19.81 -21.09 -11.92
C LEU A 176 -21.19 -21.64 -11.55
N THR A 177 -21.28 -22.94 -11.24
CA THR A 177 -22.47 -23.54 -10.60
C THR A 177 -22.21 -23.88 -9.13
N GLU A 178 -23.27 -24.07 -8.33
CA GLU A 178 -23.12 -24.45 -6.91
C GLU A 178 -22.38 -25.79 -6.74
N ASP A 179 -22.59 -26.76 -7.65
CA ASP A 179 -21.91 -28.06 -7.67
C ASP A 179 -20.40 -27.97 -7.98
N GLU A 180 -19.92 -26.83 -8.49
CA GLU A 180 -18.50 -26.58 -8.79
C GLU A 180 -17.76 -25.89 -7.65
N LEU A 181 -18.47 -25.46 -6.60
CA LEU A 181 -17.84 -24.92 -5.41
C LEU A 181 -17.08 -26.03 -4.67
N PRO A 182 -15.89 -25.75 -4.11
CA PRO A 182 -15.19 -26.70 -3.26
C PRO A 182 -16.02 -26.97 -1.99
N ARG A 183 -15.65 -27.99 -1.20
CA ARG A 183 -16.22 -28.12 0.16
C ARG A 183 -15.55 -27.10 1.10
N PRO A 184 -16.21 -26.65 2.18
CA PRO A 184 -15.56 -25.82 3.18
C PRO A 184 -14.36 -26.55 3.79
N THR A 185 -13.28 -25.82 4.05
CA THR A 185 -12.08 -26.35 4.68
C THR A 185 -11.87 -25.64 6.02
N ASP A 186 -11.87 -26.40 7.11
CA ASP A 186 -11.68 -25.87 8.46
C ASP A 186 -10.20 -25.47 8.63
N ALA A 187 -9.92 -24.16 8.65
CA ALA A 187 -8.57 -23.63 8.68
C ALA A 187 -8.52 -22.27 9.41
N ASP A 188 -8.05 -22.22 10.66
CA ASP A 188 -7.97 -20.96 11.43
C ASP A 188 -6.87 -20.00 10.92
N ARG A 189 -5.99 -20.47 10.02
CA ARG A 189 -4.98 -19.67 9.30
C ARG A 189 -5.07 -19.84 7.79
N VAL A 190 -4.48 -18.92 7.04
CA VAL A 190 -4.34 -19.03 5.57
C VAL A 190 -3.12 -19.89 5.22
N ASP A 191 -3.36 -21.05 4.64
CA ASP A 191 -2.40 -21.75 3.78
C ASP A 191 -2.59 -21.24 2.34
N PHE A 192 -1.61 -20.50 1.80
CA PHE A 192 -1.75 -19.82 0.51
C PHE A 192 -1.60 -20.78 -0.68
N SER A 193 -0.74 -21.79 -0.58
CA SER A 193 -0.62 -22.86 -1.55
C SER A 193 -1.92 -23.63 -1.73
N VAL A 194 -2.56 -24.06 -0.63
CA VAL A 194 -3.87 -24.75 -0.68
C VAL A 194 -4.98 -23.83 -1.22
N VAL A 195 -4.96 -22.53 -0.95
CA VAL A 195 -5.89 -21.57 -1.59
C VAL A 195 -5.68 -21.53 -3.10
N ALA A 196 -4.44 -21.46 -3.58
CA ALA A 196 -4.13 -21.37 -4.99
C ALA A 196 -4.57 -22.65 -5.73
N GLU A 197 -4.22 -23.82 -5.21
CA GLU A 197 -4.65 -25.13 -5.76
C GLU A 197 -6.18 -25.25 -5.84
N LEU A 198 -6.90 -24.73 -4.83
CA LEU A 198 -8.36 -24.79 -4.75
C LEU A 198 -9.06 -23.77 -5.67
N LYS A 199 -8.53 -22.54 -5.77
CA LYS A 199 -9.24 -21.40 -6.39
C LYS A 199 -8.78 -21.05 -7.79
N ASP A 200 -7.48 -21.14 -8.11
CA ASP A 200 -6.97 -20.77 -9.44
C ASP A 200 -7.67 -21.54 -10.58
N PRO A 201 -7.93 -22.86 -10.49
CA PRO A 201 -8.65 -23.59 -11.54
C PRO A 201 -10.10 -23.15 -11.74
N LEU A 202 -10.81 -22.80 -10.66
CA LEU A 202 -12.20 -22.36 -10.71
C LEU A 202 -12.32 -20.91 -11.23
N ILE A 203 -11.37 -20.06 -10.85
CA ILE A 203 -11.26 -18.69 -11.35
C ILE A 203 -10.88 -18.67 -12.84
N ALA A 204 -9.98 -19.56 -13.28
CA ALA A 204 -9.70 -19.76 -14.71
C ALA A 204 -10.94 -20.22 -15.48
N LYS A 205 -11.67 -21.23 -14.99
CA LYS A 205 -12.91 -21.73 -15.61
C LYS A 205 -14.00 -20.66 -15.74
N ALA A 206 -14.12 -19.79 -14.73
CA ALA A 206 -15.05 -18.67 -14.77
C ALA A 206 -14.63 -17.58 -15.78
N ALA A 207 -13.32 -17.31 -15.89
CA ALA A 207 -12.76 -16.40 -16.88
C ALA A 207 -12.94 -16.94 -18.33
N GLU A 208 -12.68 -18.24 -18.56
CA GLU A 208 -12.96 -18.91 -19.83
C GLU A 208 -14.43 -18.77 -20.25
N ARG A 209 -15.36 -19.06 -19.32
CA ARG A 209 -16.80 -18.89 -19.55
C ARG A 209 -17.18 -17.45 -19.85
N LEU A 210 -16.59 -16.47 -19.16
CA LEU A 210 -16.80 -15.04 -19.44
C LEU A 210 -16.33 -14.67 -20.84
N ILE A 211 -15.14 -15.12 -21.25
CA ILE A 211 -14.56 -14.86 -22.58
C ILE A 211 -15.43 -15.45 -23.70
N LEU A 212 -16.02 -16.63 -23.46
CA LEU A 212 -16.91 -17.33 -24.38
C LEU A 212 -18.39 -16.93 -24.27
N SER A 213 -18.74 -16.05 -23.32
CA SER A 213 -20.12 -15.56 -23.13
C SER A 213 -20.45 -14.37 -24.03
N ASP A 214 -21.73 -14.20 -24.32
CA ASP A 214 -22.30 -13.00 -24.93
C ASP A 214 -23.05 -12.15 -23.89
N GLY A 215 -23.19 -10.85 -24.14
CA GLY A 215 -24.05 -9.94 -23.37
C GLY A 215 -23.31 -8.98 -22.45
N GLU A 216 -23.94 -8.63 -21.31
CA GLU A 216 -23.54 -7.49 -20.47
C GLU A 216 -22.15 -7.66 -19.84
N LEU A 217 -21.87 -8.80 -19.19
CA LEU A 217 -20.56 -9.04 -18.57
C LEU A 217 -19.42 -9.08 -19.59
N LYS A 218 -19.69 -9.62 -20.79
CA LYS A 218 -18.77 -9.62 -21.93
C LYS A 218 -18.48 -8.20 -22.41
N SER A 219 -19.51 -7.36 -22.51
CA SER A 219 -19.39 -5.95 -22.90
C SER A 219 -18.57 -5.16 -21.87
N GLN A 220 -18.80 -5.39 -20.58
CA GLN A 220 -18.03 -4.78 -19.48
C GLN A 220 -16.55 -5.21 -19.50
N LEU A 221 -16.25 -6.46 -19.86
CA LEU A 221 -14.88 -6.94 -20.07
C LEU A 221 -14.21 -6.21 -21.26
N GLU A 222 -14.92 -6.02 -22.37
CA GLU A 222 -14.41 -5.30 -23.55
C GLU A 222 -14.23 -3.80 -23.28
N ASP A 223 -15.06 -3.18 -22.43
CA ASP A 223 -14.85 -1.80 -21.97
C ASP A 223 -13.64 -1.67 -21.04
N PHE A 224 -13.47 -2.60 -20.10
CA PHE A 224 -12.30 -2.69 -19.23
C PHE A 224 -11.00 -2.87 -20.04
N GLN A 225 -11.00 -3.72 -21.06
CA GLN A 225 -9.88 -3.91 -22.00
C GLN A 225 -9.57 -2.65 -22.82
N ARG A 226 -10.58 -1.86 -23.19
CA ARG A 226 -10.44 -0.64 -24.01
C ARG A 226 -10.10 0.62 -23.21
N ASN A 227 -10.26 0.60 -21.89
CA ASN A 227 -9.92 1.73 -21.02
C ASN A 227 -8.41 2.06 -21.13
N PRO A 228 -8.01 3.29 -21.51
CA PRO A 228 -6.60 3.66 -21.66
C PRO A 228 -5.77 3.54 -20.38
N ASP A 229 -6.32 3.91 -19.22
CA ASP A 229 -5.58 3.86 -17.95
C ASP A 229 -5.37 2.40 -17.49
N ILE A 230 -6.36 1.52 -17.68
CA ILE A 230 -6.24 0.07 -17.42
C ILE A 230 -5.25 -0.60 -18.37
N SER A 231 -5.44 -0.42 -19.68
CA SER A 231 -4.60 -1.07 -20.71
C SER A 231 -3.14 -0.63 -20.65
N SER A 232 -2.84 0.55 -20.06
CA SER A 232 -1.49 1.08 -19.87
C SER A 232 -0.59 0.29 -18.90
N TRP A 233 -1.16 -0.65 -18.14
CA TRP A 233 -0.43 -1.62 -17.32
C TRP A 233 -0.85 -3.06 -17.61
N LEU A 234 -2.16 -3.31 -17.80
CA LEU A 234 -2.73 -4.66 -17.88
C LEU A 234 -2.20 -5.49 -19.05
N GLN A 235 -1.90 -4.86 -20.19
CA GLN A 235 -1.30 -5.56 -21.34
C GLN A 235 0.11 -6.04 -21.02
N ASP A 236 0.93 -5.20 -20.38
CA ASP A 236 2.30 -5.58 -20.01
C ASP A 236 2.31 -6.64 -18.92
N ALA A 237 1.41 -6.57 -17.94
CA ALA A 237 1.21 -7.60 -16.93
C ALA A 237 0.83 -8.96 -17.55
N ALA A 238 -0.16 -8.98 -18.46
CA ALA A 238 -0.63 -10.21 -19.08
C ALA A 238 0.45 -10.87 -19.97
N TYR A 239 1.20 -10.09 -20.75
CA TYR A 239 2.31 -10.61 -21.56
C TYR A 239 3.48 -11.07 -20.70
N PHE A 240 3.80 -10.36 -19.61
CA PHE A 240 4.83 -10.78 -18.65
C PHE A 240 4.50 -12.14 -18.05
N ALA A 241 3.29 -12.29 -17.49
CA ALA A 241 2.82 -13.55 -16.92
C ALA A 241 2.76 -14.70 -17.96
N ALA A 242 2.38 -14.41 -19.20
CA ALA A 242 2.33 -15.39 -20.29
C ALA A 242 3.71 -15.92 -20.71
N ILE A 243 4.73 -15.06 -20.65
CA ILE A 243 6.13 -15.45 -20.90
C ILE A 243 6.68 -16.22 -19.69
N ASP A 244 6.45 -15.74 -18.47
CA ASP A 244 6.99 -16.36 -17.26
C ASP A 244 6.44 -17.77 -17.04
N ASN A 245 5.13 -17.96 -17.20
CA ASN A 245 4.46 -19.28 -17.22
C ASN A 245 4.88 -20.19 -18.40
N SER A 246 5.80 -19.74 -19.27
CA SER A 246 6.42 -20.56 -20.32
C SER A 246 7.92 -20.76 -20.12
N SER A 247 8.51 -20.19 -19.07
CA SER A 247 9.95 -20.12 -18.85
C SER A 247 10.37 -20.81 -17.56
N ASN A 248 11.41 -21.65 -17.63
CA ASN A 248 12.00 -22.31 -16.45
C ASN A 248 13.11 -21.44 -15.82
N THR A 249 12.93 -20.12 -15.81
CA THR A 249 13.92 -19.12 -15.37
C THR A 249 13.51 -18.47 -14.06
N LEU A 250 14.45 -18.18 -13.17
CA LEU A 250 14.17 -17.49 -11.90
C LEU A 250 13.75 -16.02 -12.08
N ASN A 251 14.06 -15.40 -13.22
CA ASN A 251 13.80 -13.98 -13.49
C ASN A 251 13.78 -13.67 -15.00
N TRP A 252 13.20 -12.53 -15.40
CA TRP A 252 13.12 -12.09 -16.80
C TRP A 252 14.45 -11.70 -17.44
N TYR A 253 15.49 -11.45 -16.65
CA TYR A 253 16.83 -11.15 -17.18
C TYR A 253 17.51 -12.39 -17.77
N ASP A 254 17.09 -13.59 -17.39
CA ASP A 254 17.55 -14.84 -18.00
C ASP A 254 16.66 -15.29 -19.19
N TRP A 255 15.61 -14.53 -19.54
CA TRP A 255 14.79 -14.81 -20.72
C TRP A 255 15.58 -14.62 -22.04
N PRO A 256 15.21 -15.32 -23.13
CA PRO A 256 15.75 -15.08 -24.46
C PRO A 256 15.70 -13.60 -24.86
N GLU A 257 16.77 -13.10 -25.46
CA GLU A 257 16.99 -11.68 -25.74
C GLU A 257 15.78 -10.96 -26.37
N PRO A 258 15.06 -11.51 -27.37
CA PRO A 258 13.90 -10.83 -27.95
C PRO A 258 12.70 -10.67 -27.02
N LEU A 259 12.55 -11.53 -26.00
CA LEU A 259 11.50 -11.45 -24.98
C LEU A 259 11.95 -10.54 -23.83
N LYS A 260 13.20 -10.71 -23.38
CA LYS A 260 13.86 -9.83 -22.42
C LYS A 260 13.81 -8.37 -22.85
N ASN A 261 14.09 -8.08 -24.11
CA ASN A 261 14.14 -6.73 -24.69
C ASN A 261 12.85 -6.31 -25.44
N ARG A 262 11.74 -7.05 -25.30
CA ARG A 262 10.41 -6.65 -25.80
C ARG A 262 10.37 -6.34 -27.31
N HIS A 263 11.03 -7.17 -28.13
CA HIS A 263 10.98 -7.05 -29.58
C HIS A 263 9.54 -7.35 -30.07
N LEU A 264 8.95 -6.43 -30.84
CA LEU A 264 7.54 -6.50 -31.28
C LEU A 264 7.20 -7.85 -31.92
N ALA A 265 8.00 -8.30 -32.91
CA ALA A 265 7.82 -9.58 -33.60
C ALA A 265 8.11 -10.83 -32.73
N ALA A 266 8.54 -10.67 -31.48
CA ALA A 266 8.58 -11.72 -30.47
C ALA A 266 7.33 -11.68 -29.58
N LEU A 267 6.88 -10.49 -29.16
CA LEU A 267 5.63 -10.31 -28.41
C LEU A 267 4.41 -10.72 -29.24
N GLU A 268 4.36 -10.41 -30.55
CA GLU A 268 3.33 -10.91 -31.48
C GLU A 268 3.25 -12.44 -31.49
N LYS A 269 4.40 -13.13 -31.42
CA LYS A 269 4.45 -14.61 -31.36
C LYS A 269 4.04 -15.14 -30.00
N VAL A 270 4.34 -14.43 -28.92
CA VAL A 270 3.78 -14.74 -27.59
C VAL A 270 2.26 -14.65 -27.65
N TYR A 271 1.70 -13.55 -28.17
CA TYR A 271 0.24 -13.42 -28.31
C TYR A 271 -0.37 -14.54 -29.16
N GLN A 272 0.22 -14.86 -30.32
CA GLN A 272 -0.26 -15.95 -31.17
C GLN A 272 -0.18 -17.35 -30.53
N SER A 273 0.75 -17.59 -29.59
CA SER A 273 0.97 -18.90 -28.96
C SER A 273 0.46 -19.02 -27.51
N LYS A 274 0.05 -17.90 -26.91
CA LYS A 274 -0.46 -17.78 -25.53
C LYS A 274 -1.74 -16.96 -25.44
N LYS A 275 -2.45 -16.75 -26.56
CA LYS A 275 -3.68 -15.94 -26.63
C LYS A 275 -4.65 -16.25 -25.50
N ASP A 276 -5.00 -17.53 -25.35
CA ASP A 276 -5.99 -17.96 -24.37
C ASP A 276 -5.55 -17.66 -22.93
N PHE A 277 -4.25 -17.83 -22.62
CA PHE A 277 -3.70 -17.45 -21.31
C PHE A 277 -3.76 -15.94 -21.07
N ILE A 278 -3.43 -15.12 -22.08
CA ILE A 278 -3.45 -13.66 -21.99
C ILE A 278 -4.88 -13.16 -21.80
N ASP A 279 -5.83 -13.68 -22.59
CA ASP A 279 -7.24 -13.33 -22.49
C ASP A 279 -7.84 -13.77 -21.13
N ILE A 280 -7.49 -14.98 -20.65
CA ILE A 280 -7.87 -15.48 -19.31
C ILE A 280 -7.31 -14.57 -18.21
N PHE A 281 -6.02 -14.24 -18.23
CA PHE A 281 -5.40 -13.35 -17.23
C PHE A 281 -6.13 -12.00 -17.17
N ILE A 282 -6.43 -11.42 -18.33
CA ILE A 282 -7.17 -10.16 -18.45
C ILE A 282 -8.60 -10.29 -17.88
N ALA A 283 -9.30 -11.38 -18.20
CA ALA A 283 -10.63 -11.65 -17.66
C ALA A 283 -10.62 -11.91 -16.14
N GLN A 284 -9.58 -12.52 -15.58
CA GLN A 284 -9.40 -12.65 -14.14
C GLN A 284 -9.20 -11.30 -13.45
N GLN A 285 -8.41 -10.40 -14.04
CA GLN A 285 -8.22 -9.03 -13.53
C GLN A 285 -9.51 -8.19 -13.62
N PHE A 286 -10.32 -8.38 -14.68
CA PHE A 286 -11.67 -7.81 -14.75
C PHE A 286 -12.59 -8.33 -13.63
N LEU A 287 -12.60 -9.64 -13.37
CA LEU A 287 -13.41 -10.25 -12.31
C LEU A 287 -13.00 -9.76 -10.91
N PHE A 288 -11.69 -9.57 -10.68
CA PHE A 288 -11.19 -8.88 -9.48
C PHE A 288 -11.74 -7.45 -9.40
N GLN A 289 -11.53 -6.63 -10.44
CA GLN A 289 -11.96 -5.21 -10.45
C GLN A 289 -13.47 -5.10 -10.20
N ARG A 290 -14.28 -5.91 -10.88
CA ARG A 290 -15.75 -5.96 -10.73
C ARG A 290 -16.18 -6.23 -9.29
N GLN A 291 -15.58 -7.23 -8.63
CA GLN A 291 -15.91 -7.55 -7.24
C GLN A 291 -15.36 -6.51 -6.25
N TRP A 292 -14.18 -5.95 -6.50
CA TRP A 292 -13.60 -4.91 -5.64
C TRP A 292 -14.40 -3.60 -5.70
N GLN A 293 -14.81 -3.13 -6.89
CA GLN A 293 -15.67 -1.95 -7.01
C GLN A 293 -17.02 -2.13 -6.32
N LYS A 294 -17.57 -3.35 -6.35
CA LYS A 294 -18.81 -3.70 -5.62
C LYS A 294 -18.63 -3.56 -4.10
N VAL A 295 -17.46 -3.90 -3.55
CA VAL A 295 -17.12 -3.70 -2.13
C VAL A 295 -16.89 -2.21 -1.82
N ARG A 296 -16.11 -1.50 -2.65
CA ARG A 296 -15.83 -0.07 -2.47
C ARG A 296 -17.10 0.78 -2.51
N ASN A 297 -18.02 0.50 -3.43
CA ASN A 297 -19.29 1.21 -3.50
C ASN A 297 -20.14 0.99 -2.24
N TYR A 298 -20.20 -0.23 -1.71
CA TYR A 298 -20.92 -0.50 -0.46
C TYR A 298 -20.28 0.17 0.76
N ALA A 299 -18.93 0.21 0.82
CA ALA A 299 -18.20 0.98 1.83
C ALA A 299 -18.58 2.47 1.79
N ARG A 300 -18.59 3.06 0.58
CA ARG A 300 -18.95 4.46 0.35
C ARG A 300 -20.41 4.78 0.67
N GLU A 301 -21.35 3.88 0.33
CA GLU A 301 -22.76 3.98 0.72
C GLU A 301 -22.95 3.99 2.25
N LYS A 302 -22.01 3.39 2.98
CA LYS A 302 -21.96 3.30 4.45
C LYS A 302 -21.07 4.37 5.09
N GLY A 303 -20.54 5.32 4.32
CA GLY A 303 -19.65 6.38 4.82
C GLY A 303 -18.23 5.92 5.17
N ILE A 304 -17.87 4.67 4.86
CA ILE A 304 -16.55 4.10 5.11
C ILE A 304 -15.63 4.39 3.92
N SER A 305 -14.54 5.12 4.16
CA SER A 305 -13.48 5.34 3.16
C SER A 305 -12.45 4.21 3.22
N ILE A 306 -12.03 3.64 2.09
CA ILE A 306 -10.99 2.60 2.06
C ILE A 306 -9.61 3.23 1.88
N MET A 307 -8.77 3.13 2.92
CA MET A 307 -7.34 3.41 2.87
C MET A 307 -6.59 2.14 2.45
N GLY A 308 -5.84 2.20 1.36
CA GLY A 308 -4.89 1.14 1.00
C GLY A 308 -3.44 1.56 1.19
N ASP A 309 -2.55 0.66 0.80
CA ASP A 309 -1.11 0.72 1.07
C ASP A 309 -0.33 0.51 -0.24
N MET A 310 0.62 1.42 -0.53
CA MET A 310 1.46 1.37 -1.73
C MET A 310 2.93 1.28 -1.33
N PRO A 311 3.58 0.11 -1.48
CA PRO A 311 4.99 -0.06 -1.19
C PRO A 311 5.81 0.88 -2.09
N ILE A 312 6.77 1.62 -1.53
CA ILE A 312 7.51 2.64 -2.31
C ILE A 312 8.24 2.02 -3.52
N TYR A 313 8.83 0.83 -3.37
CA TYR A 313 9.48 0.08 -4.44
C TYR A 313 8.55 -0.96 -5.09
N VAL A 314 9.07 -1.64 -6.12
CA VAL A 314 8.42 -2.79 -6.80
C VAL A 314 9.46 -3.89 -7.03
N GLY A 315 9.05 -5.16 -7.04
CA GLY A 315 9.97 -6.29 -7.17
C GLY A 315 10.71 -6.31 -8.52
N TYR A 316 11.97 -6.78 -8.55
CA TYR A 316 12.76 -6.83 -9.79
C TYR A 316 12.13 -7.71 -10.88
N HIS A 317 11.57 -8.86 -10.50
CA HIS A 317 10.89 -9.77 -11.41
C HIS A 317 9.40 -9.45 -11.48
N SER A 318 9.09 -8.36 -12.17
CA SER A 318 7.73 -7.83 -12.36
C SER A 318 7.55 -7.26 -13.76
N ALA A 319 6.30 -7.14 -14.21
CA ALA A 319 5.98 -6.44 -15.44
C ALA A 319 6.37 -4.96 -15.37
N ASP A 320 6.24 -4.32 -14.19
CA ASP A 320 6.69 -2.95 -13.93
C ASP A 320 8.13 -2.71 -14.42
N VAL A 321 9.08 -3.52 -13.92
CA VAL A 321 10.50 -3.36 -14.24
C VAL A 321 10.82 -3.85 -15.65
N TRP A 322 10.25 -4.98 -16.07
CA TRP A 322 10.48 -5.55 -17.41
C TRP A 322 9.96 -4.63 -18.53
N ALA A 323 8.80 -4.00 -18.37
CA ALA A 323 8.26 -3.08 -19.36
C ALA A 323 8.90 -1.68 -19.29
N ASN A 324 9.18 -1.17 -18.08
CA ASN A 324 9.58 0.22 -17.85
C ASN A 324 11.07 0.38 -17.51
N LYS A 325 11.95 -0.54 -17.93
CA LYS A 325 13.42 -0.57 -17.65
C LYS A 325 14.13 0.80 -17.58
N LYS A 326 13.78 1.74 -18.47
CA LYS A 326 14.36 3.10 -18.54
C LYS A 326 14.10 3.98 -17.29
N HIS A 327 13.16 3.58 -16.42
CA HIS A 327 12.76 4.27 -15.20
C HIS A 327 13.46 3.72 -13.95
N PHE A 328 14.33 2.72 -14.10
CA PHE A 328 15.06 2.05 -13.03
C PHE A 328 16.58 2.12 -13.27
N LEU A 329 17.37 2.09 -12.19
CA LEU A 329 18.84 2.11 -12.23
C LEU A 329 19.39 0.72 -12.63
N LEU A 330 19.18 0.35 -13.89
CA LEU A 330 19.63 -0.89 -14.50
C LEU A 330 20.87 -0.68 -15.37
N ASN A 331 21.73 -1.69 -15.47
CA ASN A 331 22.84 -1.70 -16.41
C ASN A 331 22.36 -1.99 -17.84
N ARG A 332 23.27 -1.92 -18.83
CA ARG A 332 22.93 -2.12 -20.26
C ARG A 332 22.31 -3.48 -20.59
N ASN A 333 22.49 -4.48 -19.72
CA ASN A 333 21.94 -5.83 -19.88
C ASN A 333 20.62 -5.99 -19.11
N GLY A 334 20.17 -4.98 -18.36
CA GLY A 334 18.95 -4.97 -17.55
C GLY A 334 19.14 -5.34 -16.08
N PHE A 335 20.34 -5.66 -15.60
CA PHE A 335 20.57 -6.04 -14.20
C PHE A 335 20.64 -4.81 -13.28
N PRO A 336 20.17 -4.83 -12.03
CA PRO A 336 20.25 -3.68 -11.13
C PRO A 336 21.68 -3.20 -10.89
N LEU A 337 21.88 -1.88 -10.91
CA LEU A 337 23.15 -1.24 -10.50
C LEU A 337 23.21 -1.05 -8.99
N LEU A 338 22.05 -0.81 -8.37
CA LEU A 338 21.84 -0.59 -6.95
C LEU A 338 20.47 -1.15 -6.57
N VAL A 339 20.32 -1.59 -5.32
CA VAL A 339 19.08 -2.13 -4.75
C VAL A 339 18.70 -1.40 -3.46
N SER A 340 17.44 -1.55 -3.05
CA SER A 340 16.86 -0.95 -1.86
C SER A 340 17.25 -1.65 -0.55
N GLY A 341 17.34 -0.86 0.51
CA GLY A 341 17.48 -1.32 1.90
C GLY A 341 17.50 -0.12 2.85
N VAL A 342 17.63 -0.38 4.15
CA VAL A 342 17.86 0.63 5.18
C VAL A 342 19.18 0.36 5.92
N PRO A 343 19.93 1.41 6.32
CA PRO A 343 21.16 1.24 7.08
C PRO A 343 20.89 0.71 8.50
N PRO A 344 21.93 0.29 9.25
CA PRO A 344 21.83 0.09 10.68
C PRO A 344 21.31 1.32 11.42
N ASP A 345 20.47 1.10 12.43
CA ASP A 345 19.89 2.13 13.28
C ASP A 345 19.80 1.67 14.75
N ALA A 346 19.02 2.36 15.58
CA ALA A 346 18.84 2.03 16.99
C ALA A 346 18.00 0.75 17.25
N PHE A 347 17.40 0.18 16.21
CA PHE A 347 16.50 -0.98 16.28
C PHE A 347 17.03 -2.19 15.50
N SER A 348 17.94 -2.00 14.53
CA SER A 348 18.65 -3.06 13.81
C SER A 348 20.15 -2.78 13.68
N GLU A 349 20.98 -3.59 14.34
CA GLU A 349 22.46 -3.51 14.26
C GLU A 349 23.01 -3.74 12.84
N THR A 350 22.26 -4.41 11.97
CA THR A 350 22.68 -4.77 10.60
C THR A 350 21.98 -3.97 9.50
N GLY A 351 20.97 -3.15 9.85
CA GLY A 351 20.03 -2.60 8.88
C GLY A 351 19.18 -3.70 8.24
N GLN A 352 18.70 -3.46 7.02
CA GLN A 352 17.97 -4.44 6.21
C GLN A 352 18.29 -4.27 4.72
N LEU A 353 18.36 -5.39 3.98
CA LEU A 353 18.47 -5.41 2.52
C LEU A 353 17.18 -5.98 1.93
N TRP A 354 16.59 -5.27 0.96
CA TRP A 354 15.27 -5.60 0.39
C TRP A 354 15.30 -5.93 -1.12
N ASP A 355 16.49 -5.92 -1.74
CA ASP A 355 16.80 -6.34 -3.13
C ASP A 355 15.94 -5.77 -4.28
N SER A 356 15.03 -4.83 -4.02
CA SER A 356 14.23 -4.17 -5.06
C SER A 356 15.07 -3.13 -5.83
N PRO A 357 14.90 -3.01 -7.17
CA PRO A 357 15.67 -2.07 -7.98
C PRO A 357 15.29 -0.63 -7.67
N LEU A 358 16.30 0.24 -7.54
CA LEU A 358 16.08 1.66 -7.32
C LEU A 358 15.62 2.39 -8.60
N TYR A 359 14.80 3.42 -8.45
CA TYR A 359 14.30 4.25 -9.54
C TYR A 359 15.39 5.19 -10.10
N ASP A 360 15.44 5.36 -11.43
CA ASP A 360 16.12 6.51 -12.04
C ASP A 360 15.17 7.71 -12.04
N TRP A 361 15.14 8.40 -10.90
CA TRP A 361 14.37 9.63 -10.72
C TRP A 361 14.69 10.72 -11.77
N LYS A 362 15.92 10.74 -12.32
CA LYS A 362 16.35 11.69 -13.38
C LYS A 362 15.93 11.24 -14.77
N ALA A 363 15.55 9.97 -14.97
CA ALA A 363 14.85 9.51 -16.16
C ALA A 363 13.34 9.77 -16.05
N MET A 364 12.75 9.55 -14.86
CA MET A 364 11.34 9.84 -14.58
C MET A 364 11.00 11.33 -14.73
N GLU A 365 11.82 12.23 -14.19
CA GLU A 365 11.63 13.70 -14.31
C GLU A 365 11.43 14.14 -15.77
N LYS A 366 12.21 13.56 -16.70
CA LYS A 366 12.19 13.90 -18.14
C LYS A 366 10.91 13.51 -18.87
N ASP A 367 10.12 12.56 -18.35
CA ASP A 367 8.77 12.27 -18.87
C ASP A 367 7.65 12.66 -17.90
N GLY A 368 7.94 13.58 -16.96
CA GLY A 368 6.95 14.13 -16.04
C GLY A 368 6.50 13.14 -14.98
N TYR A 369 7.33 12.15 -14.64
CA TYR A 369 7.03 11.04 -13.72
C TYR A 369 5.89 10.15 -14.22
N SER A 370 5.83 9.87 -15.53
CA SER A 370 4.69 9.20 -16.17
C SER A 370 4.35 7.82 -15.56
N TRP A 371 5.35 7.06 -15.10
CA TRP A 371 5.14 5.75 -14.47
C TRP A 371 4.43 5.89 -13.11
N TRP A 372 4.89 6.80 -12.26
CA TRP A 372 4.23 7.09 -10.97
C TRP A 372 2.82 7.66 -11.17
N ILE A 373 2.60 8.50 -12.20
CA ILE A 373 1.26 8.98 -12.55
C ILE A 373 0.30 7.81 -12.83
N ARG A 374 0.73 6.80 -13.61
CA ARG A 374 -0.09 5.59 -13.87
C ARG A 374 -0.34 4.78 -12.61
N ARG A 375 0.71 4.51 -11.81
CA ARG A 375 0.61 3.75 -10.55
C ARG A 375 -0.37 4.41 -9.55
N ILE A 376 -0.36 5.75 -9.49
CA ILE A 376 -1.26 6.52 -8.62
C ILE A 376 -2.71 6.49 -9.14
N ARG A 377 -2.94 6.59 -10.47
CA ARG A 377 -4.30 6.42 -11.02
C ARG A 377 -4.89 5.06 -10.69
N GLN A 378 -4.11 4.00 -10.86
CA GLN A 378 -4.54 2.64 -10.49
C GLN A 378 -4.86 2.53 -8.98
N ALA A 379 -4.12 3.23 -8.11
CA ALA A 379 -4.48 3.31 -6.69
C ALA A 379 -5.75 4.13 -6.41
N GLN A 380 -6.03 5.20 -7.17
CA GLN A 380 -7.29 5.95 -7.09
C GLN A 380 -8.51 5.15 -7.59
N GLU A 381 -8.31 4.18 -8.49
CA GLU A 381 -9.34 3.19 -8.87
C GLU A 381 -9.63 2.21 -7.72
N LEU A 382 -8.64 1.83 -6.91
CA LEU A 382 -8.82 0.88 -5.81
C LEU A 382 -9.25 1.52 -4.48
N TRP A 383 -8.77 2.71 -4.14
CA TRP A 383 -8.84 3.28 -2.78
C TRP A 383 -9.26 4.76 -2.77
N ASP A 384 -9.72 5.25 -1.61
CA ASP A 384 -10.30 6.59 -1.44
C ASP A 384 -9.26 7.63 -1.01
N LEU A 385 -9.11 8.69 -1.82
CA LEU A 385 -7.94 9.56 -1.83
C LEU A 385 -8.33 11.05 -2.14
N GLU A 386 -8.28 11.98 -1.14
CA GLU A 386 -8.57 13.44 -1.25
C GLU A 386 -7.51 14.59 -0.89
N ASN A 387 -6.17 14.43 -0.87
CA ASN A 387 -5.14 15.53 -0.84
C ASN A 387 -3.89 15.27 -1.74
N PRO A 388 -3.21 16.29 -2.34
CA PRO A 388 -2.13 16.11 -3.34
C PRO A 388 -0.76 15.69 -2.75
N LEU A 389 0.15 15.14 -3.57
CA LEU A 389 1.54 14.79 -3.15
C LEU A 389 2.66 15.50 -3.95
N PHE A 390 2.57 15.62 -5.28
CA PHE A 390 3.63 16.27 -6.08
C PHE A 390 3.06 17.09 -7.23
N ASP A 391 3.65 18.25 -7.51
CA ASP A 391 3.29 19.18 -8.58
C ASP A 391 2.94 18.52 -9.93
N ALA A 392 3.78 17.62 -10.43
CA ALA A 392 3.57 16.95 -11.72
C ALA A 392 2.39 15.97 -11.68
N ILE A 393 2.33 15.18 -10.62
CA ILE A 393 1.31 14.15 -10.40
C ILE A 393 -0.06 14.81 -10.12
N SER A 394 -0.12 15.84 -9.28
CA SER A 394 -1.35 16.55 -8.94
C SER A 394 -1.94 17.34 -10.12
N ARG A 395 -1.08 17.82 -11.05
CA ARG A 395 -1.53 18.35 -12.35
C ARG A 395 -2.11 17.26 -13.27
N ALA A 396 -1.75 15.99 -13.07
CA ALA A 396 -2.12 14.87 -13.95
C ALA A 396 -3.23 13.95 -13.42
N VAL A 397 -3.51 13.99 -12.10
CA VAL A 397 -4.51 13.12 -11.43
C VAL A 397 -5.37 13.84 -10.39
N GLY A 398 -5.15 15.13 -10.13
CA GLY A 398 -5.87 15.91 -9.12
C GLY A 398 -5.35 15.68 -7.70
N LYS A 399 -6.25 15.42 -6.74
CA LYS A 399 -5.92 15.13 -5.34
C LYS A 399 -5.75 13.61 -5.16
N ILE A 400 -4.77 13.16 -4.36
CA ILE A 400 -4.49 11.75 -4.00
C ILE A 400 -4.83 11.63 -2.50
N ASN A 401 -4.16 10.92 -1.58
CA ASN A 401 -4.24 11.19 -0.12
C ASN A 401 -3.17 10.41 0.61
N ILE A 402 -1.95 10.89 0.51
CA ILE A 402 -0.82 10.07 0.89
C ILE A 402 -0.48 10.36 2.35
N ILE A 403 -0.82 9.38 3.18
CA ILE A 403 -0.29 9.23 4.52
C ILE A 403 1.15 8.77 4.35
N ALA A 404 2.09 9.54 4.90
CA ALA A 404 3.49 9.17 4.87
C ALA A 404 3.72 8.14 5.97
N GLU A 405 4.22 6.97 5.57
CA GLU A 405 4.99 6.12 6.46
C GLU A 405 6.33 6.85 6.70
N ASP A 406 6.46 7.46 7.88
CA ASP A 406 7.61 8.23 8.33
C ASP A 406 8.15 7.72 9.69
N LEU A 407 8.17 6.40 9.87
CA LEU A 407 8.66 5.72 11.07
C LEU A 407 10.19 5.53 11.06
N GLY A 408 10.74 5.16 12.22
CA GLY A 408 12.17 4.96 12.40
C GLY A 408 12.96 6.26 12.50
N VAL A 409 14.26 6.23 12.18
CA VAL A 409 15.15 7.38 12.31
C VAL A 409 15.11 8.25 11.04
N ILE A 410 14.05 9.03 10.89
CA ILE A 410 13.88 9.97 9.77
C ILE A 410 14.74 11.24 9.91
N THR A 411 15.09 11.85 8.78
CA THR A 411 15.83 13.11 8.71
C THR A 411 14.92 14.32 8.47
N GLU A 412 15.39 15.52 8.83
CA GLU A 412 14.63 16.78 8.75
C GLU A 412 14.11 17.11 7.34
N ASP A 413 14.80 16.68 6.28
CA ASP A 413 14.33 16.84 4.90
C ASP A 413 13.12 15.96 4.56
N VAL A 414 12.98 14.79 5.19
CA VAL A 414 11.76 13.96 5.10
C VAL A 414 10.59 14.67 5.79
N VAL A 415 10.83 15.24 6.98
CA VAL A 415 9.83 16.01 7.73
C VAL A 415 9.40 17.27 6.95
N GLN A 416 10.35 17.99 6.35
CA GLN A 416 10.07 19.17 5.53
C GLN A 416 9.31 18.81 4.25
N LEU A 417 9.68 17.71 3.57
CA LEU A 417 8.93 17.21 2.41
C LEU A 417 7.48 16.88 2.81
N ARG A 418 7.29 16.05 3.85
CA ARG A 418 5.97 15.67 4.37
C ARG A 418 5.10 16.88 4.70
N LYS A 419 5.66 17.90 5.35
CA LYS A 419 4.92 19.12 5.73
C LYS A 419 4.67 20.05 4.54
N ALA A 420 5.59 20.14 3.57
CA ALA A 420 5.41 20.95 2.36
C ALA A 420 4.28 20.42 1.45
N ILE A 421 4.10 19.10 1.38
CA ILE A 421 3.05 18.43 0.60
C ILE A 421 1.74 18.25 1.39
N GLY A 422 1.72 18.60 2.68
CA GLY A 422 0.53 18.50 3.54
C GLY A 422 0.13 17.07 3.92
N ALA A 423 1.04 16.10 3.76
CA ALA A 423 0.81 14.71 4.13
C ALA A 423 0.81 14.54 5.65
N PRO A 424 -0.15 13.80 6.24
CA PRO A 424 -0.02 13.35 7.62
C PRO A 424 1.11 12.32 7.73
N GLY A 425 1.84 12.36 8.84
CA GLY A 425 2.76 11.28 9.22
C GLY A 425 2.06 10.22 10.04
N MET A 426 2.82 9.26 10.57
CA MET A 426 2.34 8.22 11.47
C MET A 426 2.79 8.46 12.93
N ALA A 427 2.04 7.90 13.87
CA ALA A 427 2.49 7.65 15.24
C ALA A 427 2.07 6.24 15.63
N VAL A 428 2.92 5.48 16.33
CA VAL A 428 2.64 4.10 16.73
C VAL A 428 2.88 3.95 18.24
N LEU A 429 1.80 3.81 19.02
CA LEU A 429 1.88 3.88 20.48
C LEU A 429 2.84 2.85 21.10
N GLN A 430 2.97 1.65 20.52
CA GLN A 430 3.94 0.65 20.97
C GLN A 430 5.40 1.12 20.97
N PHE A 431 5.75 2.17 20.21
CA PHE A 431 7.09 2.76 20.17
C PHE A 431 7.25 3.97 21.11
N GLY A 432 6.17 4.45 21.76
CA GLY A 432 6.17 5.67 22.57
C GLY A 432 6.88 5.57 23.93
N PHE A 433 6.91 4.39 24.54
CA PHE A 433 7.18 4.25 25.99
C PHE A 433 8.61 3.78 26.33
N GLY A 434 9.45 3.53 25.32
CA GLY A 434 10.81 3.01 25.45
C GLY A 434 11.92 4.07 25.54
N SER A 435 11.59 5.35 25.67
CA SER A 435 12.55 6.46 25.74
C SER A 435 12.03 7.62 26.60
N ASP A 436 12.45 8.86 26.34
CA ASP A 436 12.05 10.04 27.12
C ASP A 436 10.75 10.71 26.62
N ALA A 437 10.33 11.76 27.34
CA ALA A 437 9.09 12.48 27.05
C ALA A 437 9.07 13.22 25.69
N CYS A 438 10.18 13.35 24.97
CA CYS A 438 10.24 13.92 23.63
C CYS A 438 9.89 12.91 22.52
N ASN A 439 9.58 11.65 22.86
CA ASN A 439 9.25 10.61 21.89
C ASN A 439 8.02 11.02 21.04
N PRO A 440 8.12 11.03 19.69
CA PRO A 440 7.05 11.53 18.80
C PRO A 440 5.81 10.63 18.76
N HIS A 441 5.85 9.44 19.37
CA HIS A 441 4.74 8.50 19.46
C HIS A 441 4.03 8.51 20.82
N LEU A 442 4.36 9.46 21.70
CA LEU A 442 3.57 9.74 22.91
C LEU A 442 2.44 10.73 22.58
N PRO A 443 1.17 10.48 22.97
CA PRO A 443 0.00 11.28 22.58
C PRO A 443 0.07 12.81 22.76
N HIS A 444 0.92 13.33 23.66
CA HIS A 444 1.10 14.77 23.86
C HIS A 444 2.03 15.44 22.83
N ASN A 445 2.78 14.66 22.05
CA ASN A 445 3.67 15.11 20.98
C ASN A 445 3.05 14.95 19.57
N HIS A 446 1.84 14.40 19.46
CA HIS A 446 1.19 14.14 18.17
C HIS A 446 0.74 15.45 17.48
N GLU A 447 0.80 15.48 16.15
CA GLU A 447 0.31 16.59 15.32
C GLU A 447 -1.15 16.34 14.89
N PRO A 448 -2.01 17.39 14.73
CA PRO A 448 -3.35 17.20 14.19
C PRO A 448 -3.38 16.59 12.78
N ASN A 449 -2.40 16.94 11.93
CA ASN A 449 -2.22 16.27 10.63
C ASN A 449 -1.28 15.06 10.79
N GLN A 450 -1.80 14.01 11.43
CA GLN A 450 -1.11 12.74 11.67
C GLN A 450 -2.15 11.60 11.72
N VAL A 451 -1.66 10.37 11.59
CA VAL A 451 -2.41 9.13 11.76
C VAL A 451 -1.81 8.36 12.94
N VAL A 452 -2.57 8.16 14.01
CA VAL A 452 -2.12 7.39 15.19
C VAL A 452 -2.58 5.94 15.13
N TYR A 453 -1.67 5.01 15.42
CA TYR A 453 -1.88 3.57 15.47
C TYR A 453 -1.61 3.09 16.90
N THR A 454 -2.34 2.05 17.36
CA THR A 454 -1.87 1.26 18.51
C THR A 454 -0.63 0.46 18.12
N GLY A 455 -0.77 -0.33 17.05
CA GLY A 455 0.28 -1.03 16.32
C GLY A 455 -0.05 -1.10 14.82
N THR A 456 0.96 -1.38 13.99
CA THR A 456 0.79 -1.71 12.56
C THR A 456 0.63 -3.23 12.36
N HIS A 457 0.65 -3.70 11.11
CA HIS A 457 0.70 -5.13 10.80
C HIS A 457 2.06 -5.80 11.08
N ASP A 458 3.14 -5.01 11.15
CA ASP A 458 4.49 -5.46 11.50
C ASP A 458 4.74 -5.50 13.01
N ASN A 459 3.91 -4.77 13.77
CA ASN A 459 3.86 -4.82 15.22
C ASN A 459 3.27 -6.14 15.73
N ASP A 460 3.42 -6.37 17.04
CA ASP A 460 2.58 -7.35 17.72
C ASP A 460 1.18 -6.79 17.99
N THR A 461 0.25 -7.66 18.38
CA THR A 461 -0.94 -7.29 19.14
C THR A 461 -0.53 -6.53 20.42
N ILE A 462 -1.35 -5.60 20.93
CA ILE A 462 -1.02 -4.88 22.19
C ILE A 462 -0.78 -5.87 23.33
N ARG A 463 -1.53 -6.99 23.40
CA ARG A 463 -1.32 -8.00 24.45
C ARG A 463 0.01 -8.74 24.27
N GLY A 464 0.31 -9.22 23.06
CA GLY A 464 1.59 -9.89 22.79
C GLY A 464 2.81 -8.97 22.95
N TRP A 465 2.66 -7.67 22.66
CA TRP A 465 3.64 -6.63 23.00
C TRP A 465 3.79 -6.48 24.52
N TRP A 466 2.69 -6.38 25.26
CA TRP A 466 2.69 -6.25 26.72
C TRP A 466 3.33 -7.45 27.42
N ASP A 467 3.00 -8.67 26.97
CA ASP A 467 3.51 -9.94 27.51
C ASP A 467 5.05 -10.03 27.46
N VAL A 468 5.70 -9.34 26.51
CA VAL A 468 7.17 -9.30 26.34
C VAL A 468 7.82 -7.96 26.71
N LEU A 469 7.03 -6.96 27.12
CA LEU A 469 7.52 -5.61 27.43
C LEU A 469 8.38 -5.60 28.70
N LYS A 470 9.44 -4.78 28.73
CA LYS A 470 10.30 -4.67 29.93
C LYS A 470 9.54 -4.01 31.07
N GLU A 471 9.78 -4.42 32.32
CA GLU A 471 9.09 -3.90 33.51
C GLU A 471 9.25 -2.37 33.71
N GLU A 472 10.38 -1.80 33.28
CA GLU A 472 10.59 -0.34 33.27
C GLU A 472 9.67 0.37 32.25
N GLU A 473 9.52 -0.22 31.06
CA GLU A 473 8.67 0.30 29.98
C GLU A 473 7.18 0.11 30.32
N LYS A 474 6.80 -1.03 30.94
CA LYS A 474 5.46 -1.22 31.54
C LYS A 474 5.15 -0.15 32.58
N SER A 475 6.09 0.13 33.50
CA SER A 475 5.92 1.17 34.51
C SER A 475 5.71 2.55 33.89
N ASN A 476 6.44 2.87 32.80
CA ASN A 476 6.21 4.09 32.03
C ASN A 476 4.82 4.13 31.38
N VAL A 477 4.32 3.03 30.80
CA VAL A 477 2.97 2.93 30.24
C VAL A 477 1.89 3.17 31.29
N LEU A 478 1.91 2.43 32.40
CA LEU A 478 0.92 2.54 33.48
C LEU A 478 0.86 3.96 34.04
N LYS A 479 2.05 4.56 34.29
CA LYS A 479 2.20 5.93 34.76
C LYS A 479 1.70 6.97 33.75
N TYR A 480 1.92 6.75 32.46
CA TYR A 480 1.48 7.67 31.40
C TYR A 480 -0.04 7.64 31.23
N LEU A 481 -0.63 6.43 31.19
CA LEU A 481 -2.07 6.21 31.06
C LEU A 481 -2.84 6.50 32.36
N SER A 482 -2.13 6.68 33.49
CA SER A 482 -2.69 6.90 34.83
C SER A 482 -3.59 5.75 35.32
N ILE A 483 -3.19 4.51 35.01
CA ILE A 483 -3.90 3.28 35.38
C ILE A 483 -3.09 2.47 36.42
N ASN A 484 -3.80 1.80 37.33
CA ASN A 484 -3.20 1.02 38.43
C ASN A 484 -3.35 -0.50 38.27
N GLU A 485 -4.06 -0.96 37.24
CA GLU A 485 -4.29 -2.37 36.94
C GLU A 485 -4.04 -2.62 35.45
N GLU A 486 -3.52 -3.81 35.11
CA GLU A 486 -3.22 -4.23 33.73
C GLU A 486 -4.46 -4.82 33.01
N ASN A 487 -5.60 -4.83 33.68
CA ASN A 487 -6.87 -5.36 33.18
C ASN A 487 -7.27 -4.62 31.89
N GLU A 488 -7.27 -5.35 30.77
CA GLU A 488 -7.58 -4.85 29.43
C GLU A 488 -6.66 -3.74 28.90
N ILE A 489 -5.33 -3.86 29.12
CA ILE A 489 -4.31 -2.95 28.56
C ILE A 489 -4.50 -2.59 27.07
N GLN A 490 -5.05 -3.50 26.25
CA GLN A 490 -5.39 -3.20 24.85
C GLN A 490 -6.42 -2.07 24.70
N TRP A 491 -7.47 -2.04 25.53
CA TRP A 491 -8.52 -1.03 25.46
C TRP A 491 -8.04 0.34 26.00
N GLU A 492 -7.10 0.35 26.94
CA GLU A 492 -6.48 1.59 27.41
C GLU A 492 -5.52 2.20 26.36
N LEU A 493 -4.80 1.38 25.58
CA LEU A 493 -4.04 1.88 24.42
C LEU A 493 -4.97 2.31 23.26
N ILE A 494 -6.07 1.60 22.99
CA ILE A 494 -7.10 2.03 22.02
C ILE A 494 -7.66 3.41 22.41
N LYS A 495 -8.02 3.58 23.68
CA LYS A 495 -8.45 4.86 24.27
C LYS A 495 -7.38 5.95 24.18
N ALA A 496 -6.09 5.63 24.33
CA ALA A 496 -4.99 6.57 24.12
C ALA A 496 -4.82 6.99 22.64
N ALA A 497 -5.09 6.10 21.68
CA ALA A 497 -5.10 6.43 20.26
C ALA A 497 -6.32 7.31 19.91
N ILE A 498 -7.51 6.93 20.35
CA ILE A 498 -8.76 7.66 20.08
C ILE A 498 -8.77 9.06 20.73
N SER A 499 -8.20 9.22 21.93
CA SER A 499 -8.09 10.51 22.63
C SER A 499 -6.96 11.43 22.11
N SER A 500 -6.15 10.97 21.15
CA SER A 500 -5.10 11.78 20.53
C SER A 500 -5.65 12.98 19.76
N VAL A 501 -4.84 14.03 19.60
CA VAL A 501 -5.14 15.16 18.69
C VAL A 501 -5.01 14.80 17.20
N ALA A 502 -4.43 13.64 16.85
CA ALA A 502 -4.26 13.19 15.48
C ALA A 502 -5.61 13.00 14.76
N ARG A 503 -5.77 13.57 13.56
CA ARG A 503 -7.05 13.55 12.80
C ARG A 503 -7.58 12.13 12.55
N THR A 504 -6.71 11.16 12.34
CA THR A 504 -7.11 9.76 12.15
C THR A 504 -6.48 8.89 13.23
N ALA A 505 -7.29 8.04 13.87
CA ALA A 505 -6.80 6.93 14.69
C ALA A 505 -7.04 5.61 13.94
N VAL A 506 -6.17 4.60 14.14
CA VAL A 506 -6.23 3.31 13.45
C VAL A 506 -5.96 2.17 14.43
N ILE A 507 -6.87 1.21 14.48
CA ILE A 507 -6.79 0.07 15.39
C ILE A 507 -6.77 -1.25 14.59
N PRO A 508 -5.79 -2.15 14.76
CA PRO A 508 -5.85 -3.52 14.27
C PRO A 508 -7.03 -4.27 14.86
N MET A 509 -7.76 -5.05 14.06
CA MET A 509 -8.89 -5.86 14.56
C MET A 509 -8.48 -6.81 15.71
N GLN A 510 -7.23 -7.29 15.71
CA GLN A 510 -6.72 -8.17 16.78
C GLN A 510 -6.67 -7.49 18.16
N ASP A 511 -6.46 -6.18 18.21
CA ASP A 511 -6.45 -5.40 19.46
C ASP A 511 -7.87 -5.22 20.00
N ILE A 512 -8.84 -4.92 19.11
CA ILE A 512 -10.26 -4.79 19.43
C ILE A 512 -10.80 -6.10 20.04
N LEU A 513 -10.39 -7.23 19.46
CA LEU A 513 -10.74 -8.59 19.90
C LEU A 513 -9.93 -9.10 21.11
N GLY A 514 -9.02 -8.29 21.66
CA GLY A 514 -8.19 -8.67 22.81
C GLY A 514 -7.33 -9.92 22.56
N LEU A 515 -6.83 -10.13 21.35
CA LEU A 515 -5.99 -11.27 20.98
C LEU A 515 -4.51 -11.03 21.36
N GLY A 516 -3.74 -12.12 21.48
CA GLY A 516 -2.31 -12.09 21.75
C GLY A 516 -1.45 -12.46 20.54
N ASN A 517 -0.13 -12.62 20.76
CA ASN A 517 0.92 -12.83 19.75
C ASN A 517 0.60 -13.88 18.66
N SER A 518 -0.15 -14.95 18.98
CA SER A 518 -0.62 -15.93 17.98
C SER A 518 -1.43 -15.33 16.82
N SER A 519 -1.97 -14.13 17.01
CA SER A 519 -2.77 -13.36 16.04
C SER A 519 -2.00 -12.23 15.35
N ARG A 520 -0.68 -12.13 15.58
CA ARG A 520 0.20 -11.21 14.87
C ARG A 520 0.17 -11.47 13.35
N MET A 521 0.25 -10.39 12.58
CA MET A 521 0.15 -10.43 11.12
C MET A 521 1.49 -10.71 10.45
N ASN A 522 2.53 -9.94 10.79
CA ASN A 522 3.89 -10.14 10.30
C ASN A 522 4.91 -10.04 11.44
N ILE A 523 6.00 -10.80 11.32
CA ILE A 523 7.23 -10.60 12.09
C ILE A 523 8.30 -10.20 11.06
N PRO A 524 8.71 -8.92 11.01
CA PRO A 524 9.71 -8.44 10.06
C PRO A 524 10.99 -9.30 10.01
N ALA A 525 11.60 -9.37 8.82
CA ALA A 525 12.77 -10.20 8.49
C ALA A 525 12.60 -11.74 8.65
N THR A 526 11.39 -12.26 8.93
CA THR A 526 11.11 -13.71 8.91
C THR A 526 10.43 -14.15 7.62
N GLN A 527 10.70 -15.38 7.18
CA GLN A 527 10.31 -15.89 5.86
C GLN A 527 9.04 -16.77 5.87
N PHE A 528 8.53 -17.14 7.05
CA PHE A 528 7.49 -18.16 7.20
C PHE A 528 6.47 -17.79 8.30
N GLY A 529 5.22 -18.22 8.14
CA GLY A 529 4.15 -18.07 9.16
C GLY A 529 3.40 -16.73 9.16
N ASN A 530 3.94 -15.72 8.48
CA ASN A 530 3.35 -14.38 8.32
C ASN A 530 2.09 -14.41 7.44
N TRP A 531 1.37 -13.28 7.38
CA TRP A 531 0.23 -12.99 6.49
C TRP A 531 -0.99 -13.91 6.62
N SER A 532 -0.94 -14.85 7.56
CA SER A 532 -1.83 -16.02 7.62
C SER A 532 -2.88 -15.95 8.73
N TRP A 533 -2.89 -14.92 9.59
CA TRP A 533 -3.97 -14.78 10.57
C TRP A 533 -5.33 -14.49 9.91
N ARG A 534 -6.39 -15.02 10.52
CA ARG A 534 -7.79 -14.81 10.12
C ARG A 534 -8.61 -14.51 11.37
N LEU A 535 -9.68 -13.72 11.25
CA LEU A 535 -10.73 -13.68 12.27
C LEU A 535 -11.23 -15.13 12.51
N PRO A 536 -11.15 -15.65 13.75
CA PRO A 536 -11.51 -17.03 14.09
C PRO A 536 -12.88 -17.48 13.59
N SER A 537 -12.99 -18.77 13.27
CA SER A 537 -14.22 -19.43 12.78
C SER A 537 -15.42 -19.28 13.73
N SER A 538 -15.18 -19.18 15.04
CA SER A 538 -16.19 -18.96 16.09
C SER A 538 -16.77 -17.54 16.14
N LEU A 539 -16.13 -16.55 15.50
CA LEU A 539 -16.53 -15.14 15.57
C LEU A 539 -17.25 -14.68 14.29
N SER A 540 -18.48 -14.20 14.45
CA SER A 540 -19.21 -13.43 13.44
C SER A 540 -19.21 -11.95 13.84
N PHE A 541 -19.23 -11.04 12.87
CA PHE A 541 -19.52 -9.62 13.14
C PHE A 541 -20.91 -9.45 13.80
N ASP A 542 -21.84 -10.36 13.54
CA ASP A 542 -23.15 -10.43 14.22
C ASP A 542 -23.04 -10.77 15.73
N HIS A 543 -21.84 -11.06 16.26
CA HIS A 543 -21.58 -11.35 17.68
C HIS A 543 -20.68 -10.30 18.35
N LEU A 544 -20.24 -9.25 17.64
CA LEU A 544 -19.28 -8.24 18.13
C LEU A 544 -19.98 -6.92 18.48
N GLU A 545 -21.18 -7.01 19.05
CA GLU A 545 -22.03 -5.86 19.42
C GLU A 545 -21.48 -5.11 20.65
N ASP A 546 -20.88 -5.84 21.60
CA ASP A 546 -20.22 -5.26 22.78
C ASP A 546 -18.98 -4.46 22.38
N GLU A 547 -18.11 -5.00 21.50
CA GLU A 547 -16.94 -4.28 20.98
C GLU A 547 -17.33 -3.09 20.11
N ALA A 548 -18.37 -3.22 19.27
CA ALA A 548 -18.90 -2.10 18.49
C ALA A 548 -19.42 -0.98 19.38
N THR A 549 -20.19 -1.31 20.43
CA THR A 549 -20.73 -0.34 21.39
C THR A 549 -19.59 0.34 22.16
N ARG A 550 -18.60 -0.42 22.63
CA ARG A 550 -17.43 0.10 23.36
C ARG A 550 -16.58 1.05 22.50
N LEU A 551 -16.40 0.73 21.21
CA LEU A 551 -15.77 1.65 20.26
C LEU A 551 -16.62 2.92 20.07
N LYS A 552 -17.92 2.78 19.86
CA LYS A 552 -18.84 3.90 19.63
C LYS A 552 -18.89 4.88 20.80
N ASP A 553 -18.89 4.38 22.03
CA ASP A 553 -18.84 5.21 23.24
C ASP A 553 -17.51 5.96 23.37
N LEU A 554 -16.38 5.34 23.04
CA LEU A 554 -15.08 6.01 22.98
C LEU A 554 -15.05 7.09 21.88
N LEU A 555 -15.55 6.78 20.68
CA LEU A 555 -15.62 7.73 19.56
C LEU A 555 -16.54 8.92 19.88
N SER A 556 -17.68 8.68 20.51
CA SER A 556 -18.57 9.72 21.02
C SER A 556 -17.87 10.60 22.05
N THR A 557 -17.17 9.99 23.02
CA THR A 557 -16.45 10.69 24.10
C THR A 557 -15.35 11.61 23.57
N TYR A 558 -14.66 11.21 22.50
CA TYR A 558 -13.52 11.95 21.93
C TYR A 558 -13.82 12.66 20.60
N GLY A 559 -15.09 12.78 20.20
CA GLY A 559 -15.52 13.59 19.05
C GLY A 559 -15.13 13.04 17.67
N ARG A 560 -15.29 11.74 17.46
CA ARG A 560 -14.91 11.01 16.23
C ARG A 560 -16.07 10.25 15.54
N LEU A 561 -17.31 10.70 15.74
CA LEU A 561 -18.53 10.22 15.07
C LEU A 561 -19.02 11.23 14.03
#